data_AF-A0A7X5FRF9-F1
#
_entry.id   AF-A0A7X5FRF9-F1
#
_cell.length_a   1.000
_cell.length_b   1.000
_cell.length_c   1.000
_cell.angle_alpha   90.00
_cell.angle_beta   90.00
_cell.angle_gamma   90.00
#
_symmetry.space_group_name_H-M   'P 1'
#
loop_
_entity.id
_entity.type
_entity.pdbx_description
1 polymer ?
#
loop_
_entity_poly.entity_id
_entity_poly.type
_entity_poly.pdbx_seq_one_letter_code
_entity_poly.pdbx_strand_id
1 'polypeptide(L)'
;MTDSQNIELLQKKLKHAQEWMAREIENAEQVRKNKLIKDNATIIGKEFNVTQKIQYFLEDFSPQDIPQGTIENIRSSEILFEHILEGYHLDGTAVIVGYQKVLDLLVEIKITEGFRKFIQEKGISHAPENKVLEKSFYAINANHYTLGLGRLYQALQKIKNNKIDGLYLLHFSQYIHSHSSLKKSLLESDFFLQLEQLVNSNAVGEKRHQGSLSLQDTKICRELCIGNLYEKNCLIYILLNTD
;
A
#
# COMPACT_ATOMS: atom_id res chain seq x y z
N MET A 1 41.81 -45.14 48.41
CA MET A 1 41.16 -43.82 48.55
C MET A 1 40.11 -43.95 49.62
N THR A 2 40.10 -43.06 50.60
CA THR A 2 39.04 -43.00 51.61
C THR A 2 37.79 -42.33 51.02
N ASP A 3 36.59 -42.64 51.53
CA ASP A 3 35.34 -42.06 51.02
C ASP A 3 35.35 -40.53 51.01
N SER A 4 36.04 -39.92 51.98
CA SER A 4 36.27 -38.47 52.05
C SER A 4 37.05 -37.92 50.84
N GLN A 5 38.06 -38.64 50.33
CA GLN A 5 38.82 -38.24 49.14
C GLN A 5 37.99 -38.35 47.85
N ASN A 6 37.06 -39.31 47.79
CA ASN A 6 36.14 -39.47 46.66
C ASN A 6 35.08 -38.35 46.62
N ILE A 7 34.54 -37.97 47.78
CA ILE A 7 33.57 -36.87 47.89
C ILE A 7 34.20 -35.54 47.45
N GLU A 8 35.42 -35.25 47.89
CA GLU A 8 36.13 -34.02 47.54
C GLU A 8 36.44 -33.95 46.03
N LEU A 9 36.83 -35.08 45.42
CA LEU A 9 37.05 -35.19 43.98
C LEU A 9 35.75 -34.96 43.18
N LEU A 10 34.63 -35.53 43.64
CA LEU A 10 33.32 -35.36 42.99
C LEU A 10 32.83 -33.91 43.09
N GLN A 11 33.00 -33.26 44.24
CA GLN A 11 32.67 -31.84 44.41
C GLN A 11 33.49 -30.95 43.47
N LYS A 12 34.80 -31.23 43.32
CA LYS A 12 35.66 -30.50 42.38
C LYS A 12 35.23 -30.68 40.93
N LYS A 13 34.84 -31.91 40.53
CA LYS A 13 34.31 -32.20 39.19
C LYS A 13 32.95 -31.52 38.95
N LEU A 14 32.05 -31.52 39.94
CA LEU A 14 30.76 -30.85 39.87
C LEU A 14 30.95 -29.34 39.68
N LYS A 15 31.84 -28.73 40.48
CA LYS A 15 32.16 -27.30 40.37
C LYS A 15 32.68 -26.94 38.97
N HIS A 16 33.61 -27.75 38.44
CA HIS A 16 34.14 -27.54 37.10
C HIS A 16 33.07 -27.70 36.01
N ALA A 17 32.15 -28.65 36.16
CA ALA A 17 31.02 -28.82 35.24
C ALA A 17 30.04 -27.63 35.31
N GLN A 18 29.75 -27.11 36.51
CA GLN A 18 28.91 -25.93 36.70
C GLN A 18 29.54 -24.67 36.09
N GLU A 19 30.84 -24.46 36.30
CA GLU A 19 31.59 -23.35 35.69
C GLU A 19 31.67 -23.46 34.16
N TRP A 20 31.71 -24.68 33.61
CA TRP A 20 31.67 -24.90 32.17
C TRP A 20 30.28 -24.64 31.59
N MET A 21 29.22 -25.13 32.25
CA MET A 21 27.84 -24.86 31.83
C MET A 21 27.49 -23.36 31.88
N ALA A 22 27.93 -22.65 32.92
CA ALA A 22 27.72 -21.19 33.02
C ALA A 22 28.38 -20.44 31.86
N ARG A 23 29.59 -20.83 31.47
CA ARG A 23 30.31 -20.25 30.31
C ARG A 23 29.60 -20.55 28.99
N GLU A 24 29.06 -21.75 28.80
CA GLU A 24 28.32 -22.07 27.58
C GLU A 24 26.99 -21.32 27.48
N ILE A 25 26.29 -21.12 28.59
CA ILE A 25 25.08 -20.28 28.62
C ILE A 25 25.43 -18.84 28.25
N GLU A 26 26.50 -18.26 28.83
CA GLU A 26 26.95 -16.91 28.51
C GLU A 26 27.37 -16.78 27.04
N ASN A 27 28.10 -17.75 26.50
CA ASN A 27 28.46 -17.80 25.08
C ASN A 27 27.21 -17.84 24.18
N ALA A 28 26.22 -18.67 24.52
CA ALA A 28 24.97 -18.76 23.75
C ALA A 28 24.18 -17.43 23.78
N GLU A 29 24.12 -16.76 24.93
CA GLU A 29 23.51 -15.43 25.05
C GLU A 29 24.25 -14.38 24.22
N GLN A 30 25.58 -14.40 24.23
CA GLN A 30 26.40 -13.48 23.46
C GLN A 30 26.24 -13.70 21.95
N VAL A 31 26.20 -14.95 21.49
CA VAL A 31 25.90 -15.31 20.10
C VAL A 31 24.50 -14.81 19.71
N ARG A 32 23.49 -14.97 20.58
CA ARG A 32 22.13 -14.48 20.33
C ARG A 32 22.08 -12.95 20.24
N LYS A 33 22.76 -12.23 21.14
CA LYS A 33 22.86 -10.76 21.10
C LYS A 33 23.54 -10.28 19.81
N ASN A 34 24.67 -10.89 19.44
CA ASN A 34 25.39 -10.54 18.21
C ASN A 34 24.55 -10.79 16.95
N LYS A 35 23.76 -11.87 16.93
CA LYS A 35 22.81 -12.15 15.85
C LYS A 35 21.74 -11.07 15.76
N LEU A 36 21.12 -10.70 16.87
CA LEU A 36 20.12 -9.62 16.93
C LEU A 36 20.67 -8.27 16.46
N ILE A 37 21.92 -7.93 16.84
CA ILE A 37 22.58 -6.70 16.40
C ILE A 37 22.78 -6.71 14.88
N LYS A 38 23.23 -7.84 14.32
CA LYS A 38 23.44 -7.99 12.88
C LYS A 38 22.14 -7.93 12.09
N ASP A 39 21.10 -8.58 12.59
CA ASP A 39 19.76 -8.56 11.99
C ASP A 39 19.20 -7.12 12.00
N ASN A 40 19.34 -6.40 13.12
CA ASN A 40 18.93 -4.98 13.23
C ASN A 40 19.72 -4.07 12.28
N ALA A 41 21.03 -4.23 12.17
CA ALA A 41 21.84 -3.44 11.24
C ALA A 41 21.44 -3.68 9.77
N THR A 42 21.05 -4.92 9.45
CA THR A 42 20.56 -5.29 8.12
C THR A 42 19.20 -4.65 7.82
N ILE A 43 18.29 -4.63 8.79
CA ILE A 43 16.97 -3.97 8.67
C ILE A 43 17.15 -2.47 8.45
N ILE A 44 17.96 -1.79 9.28
CA ILE A 44 18.22 -0.34 9.17
C ILE A 44 18.80 0.00 7.78
N GLY A 45 19.74 -0.81 7.27
CA GLY A 45 20.30 -0.61 5.94
C GLY A 45 19.27 -0.74 4.81
N LYS A 46 18.28 -1.64 4.95
CA LYS A 46 17.19 -1.82 3.99
C LYS A 46 16.19 -0.68 4.04
N GLU A 47 15.77 -0.27 5.23
CA GLU A 47 14.86 0.87 5.40
C GLU A 47 15.44 2.15 4.79
N PHE A 48 16.76 2.34 4.95
CA PHE A 48 17.48 3.44 4.32
C PHE A 48 17.44 3.36 2.79
N ASN A 49 17.69 2.17 2.22
CA ASN A 49 17.63 1.94 0.77
C ASN A 49 16.21 2.19 0.21
N VAL A 50 15.18 1.64 0.86
CA VAL A 50 13.77 1.87 0.49
C VAL A 50 13.44 3.37 0.51
N THR A 51 13.88 4.08 1.55
CA THR A 51 13.65 5.53 1.67
C THR A 51 14.29 6.30 0.52
N GLN A 52 15.52 5.95 0.13
CA GLN A 52 16.19 6.58 -1.02
C GLN A 52 15.47 6.30 -2.34
N LYS A 53 15.02 5.06 -2.57
CA LYS A 53 14.26 4.71 -3.78
C LYS A 53 12.96 5.51 -3.86
N ILE A 54 12.24 5.66 -2.74
CA ILE A 54 11.00 6.44 -2.70
C ILE A 54 11.27 7.92 -2.95
N GLN A 55 12.35 8.48 -2.39
CA GLN A 55 12.75 9.87 -2.64
C GLN A 55 13.05 10.10 -4.12
N TYR A 56 13.80 9.21 -4.75
CA TYR A 56 14.09 9.29 -6.19
C TYR A 56 12.81 9.15 -7.03
N PHE A 57 11.95 8.19 -6.68
CA PHE A 57 10.67 8.00 -7.37
C PHE A 57 9.75 9.22 -7.30
N LEU A 58 9.81 9.99 -6.22
CA LEU A 58 8.96 11.17 -6.00
C LEU A 58 9.69 12.51 -6.24
N GLU A 59 10.89 12.50 -6.83
CA GLU A 59 11.73 13.69 -6.97
C GLU A 59 11.09 14.82 -7.81
N ASP A 60 10.18 14.46 -8.72
CA ASP A 60 9.47 15.39 -9.60
C ASP A 60 8.38 16.20 -8.88
N PHE A 61 8.00 15.81 -7.65
CA PHE A 61 6.87 16.42 -6.93
C PHE A 61 7.33 17.26 -5.75
N SER A 62 6.67 18.40 -5.53
CA SER A 62 6.86 19.15 -4.30
C SER A 62 6.33 18.33 -3.11
N PRO A 63 7.01 18.32 -1.95
CA PRO A 63 6.49 17.66 -0.75
C PRO A 63 5.09 18.13 -0.32
N GLN A 64 4.68 19.33 -0.75
CA GLN A 64 3.36 19.91 -0.47
C GLN A 64 2.25 19.31 -1.34
N ASP A 65 2.59 18.81 -2.53
CA ASP A 65 1.64 18.23 -3.48
C ASP A 65 1.38 16.74 -3.20
N ILE A 66 2.19 16.14 -2.32
CA ILE A 66 2.08 14.75 -1.90
C ILE A 66 1.18 14.67 -0.67
N PRO A 67 0.03 13.97 -0.73
CA PRO A 67 -0.87 13.86 0.42
C PRO A 67 -0.18 13.28 1.66
N GLN A 68 -0.53 13.82 2.82
CA GLN A 68 -0.01 13.33 4.09
C GLN A 68 -0.31 11.84 4.27
N GLY A 69 0.72 11.07 4.63
CA GLY A 69 0.63 9.62 4.78
C GLY A 69 0.96 8.83 3.50
N THR A 70 1.10 9.47 2.33
CA THR A 70 1.49 8.79 1.09
C THR A 70 2.85 8.11 1.24
N ILE A 71 3.88 8.87 1.59
CA ILE A 71 5.26 8.37 1.74
C ILE A 71 5.34 7.27 2.81
N GLU A 72 4.63 7.45 3.92
CA GLU A 72 4.62 6.49 5.02
C GLU A 72 3.99 5.14 4.62
N ASN A 73 2.86 5.19 3.91
CA ASN A 73 2.19 3.99 3.43
C ASN A 73 3.01 3.28 2.35
N ILE A 74 3.65 4.01 1.43
CA ILE A 74 4.57 3.41 0.44
C ILE A 74 5.74 2.76 1.17
N ARG A 75 6.43 3.48 2.06
CA ARG A 75 7.59 2.98 2.80
C ARG A 75 7.25 1.71 3.61
N SER A 76 6.15 1.74 4.35
CA SER A 76 5.70 0.59 5.13
C SER A 76 5.41 -0.62 4.24
N SER A 77 4.76 -0.40 3.09
CA SER A 77 4.43 -1.48 2.14
C SER A 77 5.70 -2.07 1.51
N GLU A 78 6.67 -1.24 1.16
CA GLU A 78 7.94 -1.68 0.58
C GLU A 78 8.78 -2.49 1.58
N ILE A 79 8.89 -2.05 2.84
CA ILE A 79 9.60 -2.80 3.88
C ILE A 79 8.95 -4.18 4.07
N LEU A 80 7.61 -4.24 4.12
CA LEU A 80 6.88 -5.50 4.24
C LEU A 80 7.08 -6.39 3.01
N PHE A 81 7.09 -5.81 1.81
CA PHE A 81 7.32 -6.55 0.58
C PHE A 81 8.72 -7.17 0.53
N GLU A 82 9.76 -6.44 0.93
CA GLU A 82 11.12 -6.97 1.03
C GLU A 82 11.20 -8.14 2.02
N HIS A 83 10.53 -8.05 3.18
CA HIS A 83 10.44 -9.19 4.09
C HIS A 83 9.73 -10.40 3.48
N ILE A 84 8.66 -10.21 2.71
CA ILE A 84 8.00 -11.32 2.01
C ILE A 84 8.97 -12.02 1.03
N LEU A 85 9.78 -11.24 0.29
CA LEU A 85 10.75 -11.80 -0.66
C LEU A 85 11.85 -12.63 0.02
N GLU A 86 12.20 -12.31 1.25
CA GLU A 86 13.20 -13.04 2.04
C GLU A 86 12.67 -14.33 2.68
N GLY A 87 11.42 -14.69 2.40
CA GLY A 87 10.81 -15.92 2.88
C GLY A 87 10.21 -15.80 4.28
N TYR A 88 10.04 -14.58 4.81
CA TYR A 88 9.20 -14.40 5.98
C TYR A 88 7.75 -14.77 5.60
N HIS A 89 7.08 -15.59 6.41
CA HIS A 89 5.70 -16.03 6.20
C HIS A 89 4.68 -14.91 6.48
N LEU A 90 4.89 -13.74 5.89
CA LEU A 90 4.00 -12.60 5.92
C LEU A 90 3.02 -12.69 4.75
N ASP A 91 1.76 -12.35 5.01
CA ASP A 91 0.74 -12.22 3.97
C ASP A 91 0.92 -10.86 3.25
N GLY A 92 0.78 -10.88 1.92
CA GLY A 92 0.80 -9.70 1.06
C GLY A 92 -0.37 -8.74 1.28
N THR A 93 -1.39 -9.12 2.06
CA THR A 93 -2.51 -8.23 2.44
C THR A 93 -2.05 -6.87 2.94
N ALA A 94 -1.07 -6.82 3.84
CA ALA A 94 -0.61 -5.55 4.44
C ALA A 94 0.05 -4.63 3.39
N VAL A 95 0.80 -5.21 2.44
CA VAL A 95 1.41 -4.50 1.31
C VAL A 95 0.33 -3.88 0.43
N ILE A 96 -0.67 -4.68 0.03
CA ILE A 96 -1.76 -4.21 -0.83
C ILE A 96 -2.60 -3.13 -0.14
N VAL A 97 -2.90 -3.29 1.16
CA VAL A 97 -3.65 -2.30 1.94
C VAL A 97 -2.91 -0.96 1.98
N GLY A 98 -1.58 -0.97 2.12
CA GLY A 98 -0.79 0.27 2.12
C GLY A 98 -0.88 1.01 0.79
N TYR A 99 -0.70 0.34 -0.35
CA TYR A 99 -0.87 1.00 -1.66
C TYR A 99 -2.31 1.45 -1.91
N GLN A 100 -3.30 0.65 -1.50
CA GLN A 100 -4.70 1.04 -1.64
C GLN A 100 -5.02 2.31 -0.86
N LYS A 101 -4.50 2.46 0.37
CA LYS A 101 -4.65 3.70 1.13
C LYS A 101 -4.08 4.91 0.39
N VAL A 102 -2.93 4.76 -0.27
CA VAL A 102 -2.33 5.84 -1.08
C VAL A 102 -3.24 6.19 -2.25
N LEU A 103 -3.74 5.18 -2.97
CA LEU A 103 -4.66 5.41 -4.08
C LEU A 103 -5.97 6.05 -3.63
N ASP A 104 -6.55 5.61 -2.52
CA ASP A 104 -7.78 6.20 -1.96
C ASP A 104 -7.55 7.67 -1.56
N LEU A 105 -6.40 8.01 -0.97
CA LEU A 105 -6.02 9.40 -0.65
C LEU A 105 -5.89 10.25 -1.91
N LEU A 106 -5.22 9.74 -2.94
CA LEU A 106 -5.05 10.45 -4.20
C LEU A 106 -6.38 10.63 -4.94
N VAL A 107 -7.24 9.62 -4.93
CA VAL A 107 -8.59 9.70 -5.52
C VAL A 107 -9.46 10.69 -4.75
N GLU A 108 -9.33 10.80 -3.43
CA GLU A 108 -10.02 11.84 -2.67
C GLU A 108 -9.57 13.23 -3.15
N ILE A 109 -8.28 13.52 -3.06
CA ILE A 109 -7.72 14.87 -3.28
C ILE A 109 -7.78 15.29 -4.75
N LYS A 110 -7.41 14.40 -5.68
CA LYS A 110 -7.27 14.73 -7.11
C LYS A 110 -8.58 14.61 -7.89
N ILE A 111 -9.59 13.91 -7.37
CA ILE A 111 -10.82 13.61 -8.11
C ILE A 111 -12.06 13.95 -7.30
N THR A 112 -12.20 13.36 -6.11
CA THR A 112 -13.46 13.36 -5.37
C THR A 112 -13.79 14.73 -4.80
N GLU A 113 -12.81 15.43 -4.23
CA GLU A 113 -12.98 16.78 -3.71
C GLU A 113 -13.34 17.79 -4.82
N GLY A 114 -12.65 17.72 -5.96
CA GLY A 114 -12.93 18.58 -7.11
C GLY A 114 -14.34 18.32 -7.66
N PHE A 115 -14.73 17.06 -7.78
CA PHE A 115 -16.10 16.72 -8.19
C PHE A 115 -17.14 17.21 -7.19
N ARG A 116 -16.88 17.10 -5.88
CA ARG A 116 -17.78 17.59 -4.83
C ARG A 116 -18.02 19.10 -4.99
N LYS A 117 -16.96 19.89 -5.20
CA LYS A 117 -17.07 21.34 -5.45
C LYS A 117 -17.88 21.63 -6.72
N PHE A 118 -17.60 20.90 -7.81
CA PHE A 118 -18.32 21.03 -9.07
C PHE A 118 -19.84 20.81 -8.92
N ILE A 119 -20.24 19.78 -8.16
CA ILE A 119 -21.66 19.48 -7.90
C ILE A 119 -22.34 20.57 -7.07
N GLN A 120 -21.63 21.09 -6.06
CA GLN A 120 -22.12 22.17 -5.20
C GLN A 120 -22.35 23.46 -5.99
N GLU A 121 -21.40 23.84 -6.85
CA GLU A 121 -21.50 25.00 -7.73
C GLU A 121 -22.68 24.89 -8.71
N LYS A 122 -22.99 23.67 -9.15
CA LYS A 122 -24.14 23.38 -10.02
C LYS A 122 -25.48 23.31 -9.28
N GLY A 123 -25.48 23.32 -7.94
CA GLY A 123 -26.70 23.27 -7.13
C GLY A 123 -27.50 21.97 -7.26
N ILE A 124 -26.83 20.84 -7.55
CA ILE A 124 -27.52 19.56 -7.78
C ILE A 124 -27.86 18.90 -6.44
N SER A 125 -29.15 18.78 -6.12
CA SER A 125 -29.66 18.21 -4.86
C SER A 125 -30.74 17.14 -5.06
N HIS A 126 -30.78 16.51 -6.23
CA HIS A 126 -31.81 15.51 -6.56
C HIS A 126 -31.56 14.18 -5.84
N ALA A 127 -32.64 13.50 -5.47
CA ALA A 127 -32.56 12.14 -4.97
C ALA A 127 -31.97 11.22 -6.06
N PRO A 128 -31.04 10.32 -5.73
CA PRO A 128 -30.41 9.46 -6.71
C PRO A 128 -31.40 8.41 -7.23
N GLU A 129 -31.25 8.02 -8.50
CA GLU A 129 -31.88 6.82 -9.03
C GLU A 129 -31.46 5.59 -8.20
N ASN A 130 -32.29 4.53 -8.21
CA ASN A 130 -31.96 3.28 -7.54
C ASN A 130 -30.92 2.44 -8.32
N LYS A 131 -29.77 3.05 -8.60
CA LYS A 131 -28.60 2.44 -9.22
C LYS A 131 -27.40 2.62 -8.30
N VAL A 132 -26.56 1.59 -8.23
CA VAL A 132 -25.47 1.56 -7.24
C VAL A 132 -24.44 2.67 -7.46
N LEU A 133 -24.09 2.92 -8.73
CA LEU A 133 -23.13 3.96 -9.10
C LEU A 133 -23.70 5.36 -8.83
N GLU A 134 -24.97 5.58 -9.15
CA GLU A 134 -25.67 6.83 -8.88
C GLU A 134 -25.72 7.15 -7.38
N LYS A 135 -26.07 6.15 -6.56
CA LYS A 135 -26.04 6.27 -5.09
C LYS A 135 -24.63 6.57 -4.55
N SER A 136 -23.60 5.98 -5.17
CA SER A 136 -22.21 6.22 -4.77
C SER A 136 -21.81 7.67 -5.04
N PHE A 137 -22.11 8.21 -6.23
CA PHE A 137 -21.81 9.61 -6.54
C PHE A 137 -22.67 10.61 -5.75
N TYR A 138 -23.93 10.30 -5.50
CA TYR A 138 -24.75 11.09 -4.58
C TYR A 138 -24.11 11.17 -3.20
N ALA A 139 -23.63 10.05 -2.67
CA ALA A 139 -23.05 10.00 -1.33
C ALA A 139 -21.69 10.72 -1.21
N ILE A 140 -20.96 10.89 -2.31
CA ILE A 140 -19.77 11.78 -2.35
C ILE A 140 -20.15 13.20 -1.98
N ASN A 141 -21.29 13.68 -2.50
CA ASN A 141 -21.78 15.02 -2.25
C ASN A 141 -22.50 15.12 -0.90
N ALA A 142 -23.43 14.20 -0.62
CA ALA A 142 -24.29 14.27 0.56
C ALA A 142 -23.59 13.86 1.86
N ASN A 143 -22.69 12.87 1.80
CA ASN A 143 -22.08 12.25 2.98
C ASN A 143 -20.55 12.41 3.03
N HIS A 144 -19.96 13.19 2.11
CA HIS A 144 -18.51 13.35 2.00
C HIS A 144 -17.74 12.02 1.86
N TYR A 145 -18.34 11.03 1.19
CA TYR A 145 -17.62 9.78 0.93
C TYR A 145 -16.56 9.93 -0.16
N THR A 146 -15.48 9.16 -0.01
CA THR A 146 -14.45 8.97 -1.04
C THR A 146 -14.92 7.98 -2.09
N LEU A 147 -14.65 8.26 -3.36
CA LEU A 147 -14.95 7.35 -4.45
C LEU A 147 -13.98 6.17 -4.44
N GLY A 148 -14.43 4.98 -4.02
CA GLY A 148 -13.59 3.79 -4.04
C GLY A 148 -13.17 3.37 -5.47
N LEU A 149 -11.98 2.77 -5.60
CA LEU A 149 -11.36 2.38 -6.89
C LEU A 149 -12.27 1.58 -7.82
N GLY A 150 -13.03 0.61 -7.29
CA GLY A 150 -13.96 -0.18 -8.11
C GLY A 150 -15.10 0.66 -8.71
N ARG A 151 -15.57 1.70 -7.99
CA ARG A 151 -16.60 2.62 -8.49
C ARG A 151 -16.01 3.62 -9.48
N LEU A 152 -14.79 4.10 -9.23
CA LEU A 152 -14.05 4.92 -10.18
C LEU A 152 -13.88 4.18 -11.51
N TYR A 153 -13.41 2.94 -11.48
CA TYR A 153 -13.27 2.10 -12.68
C TYR A 153 -14.61 1.94 -13.43
N GLN A 154 -15.69 1.58 -12.73
CA GLN A 154 -17.02 1.46 -13.34
C GLN A 154 -17.49 2.75 -14.00
N ALA A 155 -17.23 3.90 -13.37
CA ALA A 155 -17.58 5.21 -13.92
C ALA A 155 -16.77 5.53 -15.19
N LEU A 156 -15.44 5.36 -15.13
CA LEU A 156 -14.56 5.60 -16.28
C LEU A 156 -14.90 4.67 -17.45
N GLN A 157 -15.20 3.40 -17.17
CA GLN A 157 -15.61 2.43 -18.19
C GLN A 157 -16.91 2.85 -18.88
N LYS A 158 -17.89 3.37 -18.14
CA LYS A 158 -19.14 3.88 -18.73
C LYS A 158 -18.91 5.14 -19.56
N ILE A 159 -18.08 6.07 -19.08
CA ILE A 159 -17.73 7.29 -19.80
C ILE A 159 -17.01 6.95 -21.11
N LYS A 160 -15.99 6.09 -21.08
CA LYS A 160 -15.21 5.68 -22.25
C LYS A 160 -16.06 4.98 -23.31
N ASN A 161 -17.10 4.25 -22.89
CA ASN A 161 -18.03 3.55 -23.78
C ASN A 161 -19.26 4.37 -24.17
N ASN A 162 -19.34 5.66 -23.81
CA ASN A 162 -20.53 6.52 -24.01
C ASN A 162 -21.83 5.91 -23.45
N LYS A 163 -21.74 5.13 -22.37
CA LYS A 163 -22.87 4.50 -21.66
C LYS A 163 -23.20 5.23 -20.36
N ILE A 164 -23.39 6.55 -20.47
CA ILE A 164 -23.71 7.41 -19.33
C ILE A 164 -25.20 7.27 -19.01
N ASP A 165 -25.49 6.82 -17.81
CA ASP A 165 -26.84 6.71 -17.25
C ASP A 165 -26.88 7.28 -15.83
N GLY A 166 -27.95 8.01 -15.50
CA GLY A 166 -28.06 8.71 -14.23
C GLY A 166 -27.49 10.13 -14.27
N LEU A 167 -28.04 10.98 -13.41
CA LEU A 167 -27.74 12.41 -13.34
C LEU A 167 -26.33 12.65 -12.78
N TYR A 168 -25.98 11.96 -11.69
CA TYR A 168 -24.69 12.15 -11.04
C TYR A 168 -23.53 11.62 -11.90
N LEU A 169 -23.71 10.49 -12.59
CA LEU A 169 -22.69 10.01 -13.54
C LEU A 169 -22.52 10.97 -14.72
N LEU A 170 -23.62 11.57 -15.21
CA LEU A 170 -23.55 12.61 -16.24
C LEU A 170 -22.71 13.80 -15.78
N HIS A 171 -22.95 14.30 -14.57
CA HIS A 171 -22.17 15.40 -14.03
C HIS A 171 -20.72 15.03 -13.73
N PHE A 172 -20.44 13.79 -13.31
CA PHE A 172 -19.07 13.31 -13.16
C PHE A 172 -18.34 13.28 -14.51
N SER A 173 -19.02 12.85 -15.57
CA SER A 173 -18.48 12.93 -16.93
C SER A 173 -18.21 14.38 -17.34
N GLN A 174 -19.13 15.31 -17.08
CA GLN A 174 -18.93 16.73 -17.37
C GLN A 174 -17.73 17.31 -16.61
N TYR A 175 -17.59 16.96 -15.32
CA TYR A 175 -16.46 17.36 -14.49
C TYR A 175 -15.13 16.85 -15.07
N ILE A 176 -15.04 15.57 -15.45
CA ILE A 176 -13.81 15.04 -16.09
C ILE A 176 -13.52 15.79 -17.39
N HIS A 177 -14.53 16.00 -18.24
CA HIS A 177 -14.32 16.67 -19.53
C HIS A 177 -14.01 18.16 -19.41
N SER A 178 -14.41 18.83 -18.32
CA SER A 178 -14.07 20.22 -18.07
C SER A 178 -12.63 20.41 -17.57
N HIS A 179 -11.95 19.34 -17.15
CA HIS A 179 -10.57 19.38 -16.66
C HIS A 179 -9.66 18.60 -17.61
N SER A 180 -8.94 19.31 -18.49
CA SER A 180 -8.13 18.69 -19.56
C SER A 180 -7.05 17.74 -19.03
N SER A 181 -6.36 18.15 -17.96
CA SER A 181 -5.36 17.34 -17.24
C SER A 181 -5.99 16.04 -16.71
N LEU A 182 -7.06 16.15 -15.92
CA LEU A 182 -7.79 15.00 -15.39
C LEU A 182 -8.31 14.05 -16.48
N LYS A 183 -8.90 14.58 -17.55
CA LYS A 183 -9.35 13.79 -18.69
C LYS A 183 -8.20 13.01 -19.32
N LYS A 184 -7.08 13.69 -19.58
CA LYS A 184 -5.89 13.08 -20.18
C LYS A 184 -5.36 11.95 -19.27
N SER A 185 -5.20 12.23 -17.98
CA SER A 185 -4.73 11.25 -17.01
C SER A 185 -5.68 10.05 -16.89
N LEU A 186 -6.99 10.25 -16.76
CA LEU A 186 -7.90 9.15 -16.47
C LEU A 186 -8.37 8.36 -17.70
N LEU A 187 -8.49 8.99 -18.87
CA LEU A 187 -9.13 8.38 -20.05
C LEU A 187 -8.16 8.13 -21.22
N GLU A 188 -7.13 8.95 -21.36
CA GLU A 188 -6.20 8.93 -22.51
C GLU A 188 -4.84 8.32 -22.17
N SER A 189 -4.46 8.25 -20.89
CA SER A 189 -3.24 7.58 -20.43
C SER A 189 -3.47 6.10 -20.12
N ASP A 190 -2.38 5.38 -19.80
CA ASP A 190 -2.41 3.98 -19.39
C ASP A 190 -3.11 3.75 -18.04
N PHE A 191 -3.43 4.82 -17.30
CA PHE A 191 -4.13 4.74 -16.02
C PHE A 191 -5.38 3.85 -16.09
N PHE A 192 -6.22 4.04 -17.11
CA PHE A 192 -7.45 3.25 -17.25
C PHE A 192 -7.15 1.75 -17.38
N LEU A 193 -6.15 1.39 -18.18
CA LEU A 193 -5.76 0.01 -18.42
C LEU A 193 -5.14 -0.61 -17.16
N GLN A 194 -4.30 0.13 -16.45
CA GLN A 194 -3.71 -0.31 -15.19
C GLN A 194 -4.75 -0.47 -14.09
N LEU A 195 -5.71 0.45 -14.01
CA LEU A 195 -6.81 0.38 -13.06
C LEU A 195 -7.72 -0.81 -13.37
N GLU A 196 -8.00 -1.07 -14.65
CA GLU A 196 -8.73 -2.26 -15.10
C GLU A 196 -8.01 -3.54 -14.66
N GLN A 197 -6.70 -3.64 -14.89
CA GLN A 197 -5.90 -4.79 -14.46
C GLN A 197 -5.92 -4.95 -12.93
N LEU A 198 -5.77 -3.86 -12.18
CA LEU A 198 -5.79 -3.89 -10.72
C LEU A 198 -7.15 -4.36 -10.18
N VAL A 199 -8.25 -3.82 -10.69
CA VAL A 199 -9.60 -4.18 -10.25
C VAL A 199 -9.94 -5.63 -10.64
N ASN A 200 -9.62 -6.03 -11.87
CA ASN A 200 -9.90 -7.38 -12.37
C ASN A 200 -9.04 -8.46 -11.70
N SER A 201 -7.86 -8.10 -11.16
CA SER A 201 -7.04 -9.03 -10.36
C SER A 201 -7.74 -9.51 -9.08
N ASN A 202 -8.77 -8.79 -8.63
CA ASN A 202 -9.45 -8.92 -7.34
C ASN A 202 -8.51 -8.77 -6.13
N ALA A 203 -7.26 -8.33 -6.34
CA ALA A 203 -6.26 -8.22 -5.29
C ALA A 203 -6.60 -7.10 -4.29
N VAL A 204 -7.20 -5.99 -4.75
CA VAL A 204 -7.72 -4.90 -3.89
C VAL A 204 -9.18 -5.11 -3.44
N GLY A 205 -9.78 -6.23 -3.84
CA GLY A 205 -11.19 -6.55 -3.64
C GLY A 205 -11.38 -7.87 -2.89
N GLU A 206 -12.04 -8.82 -3.54
CA GLU A 206 -12.47 -10.08 -2.94
C GLU A 206 -11.32 -10.91 -2.35
N LYS A 207 -10.19 -11.05 -3.07
CA LYS A 207 -9.06 -11.87 -2.61
C LYS A 207 -8.47 -11.36 -1.29
N ARG A 208 -8.36 -10.04 -1.15
CA ARG A 208 -7.94 -9.39 0.09
C ARG A 208 -8.92 -9.67 1.23
N HIS A 209 -10.22 -9.54 0.96
CA HIS A 209 -11.25 -9.79 1.99
C HIS A 209 -11.29 -11.26 2.45
N GLN A 210 -10.89 -12.18 1.59
CA GLN A 210 -10.81 -13.61 1.89
C GLN A 210 -9.43 -14.04 2.45
N GLY A 211 -8.42 -13.15 2.44
CA GLY A 211 -7.04 -13.50 2.82
C GLY A 211 -6.39 -14.52 1.88
N SER A 212 -6.80 -14.54 0.60
CA SER A 212 -6.36 -15.52 -0.41
C SER A 212 -5.30 -14.96 -1.37
N LEU A 213 -4.56 -13.94 -0.95
CA LEU A 213 -3.57 -13.26 -1.78
C LEU A 213 -2.30 -14.10 -1.95
N SER A 214 -1.93 -14.35 -3.19
CA SER A 214 -0.64 -14.97 -3.52
C SER A 214 0.47 -13.91 -3.61
N LEU A 215 1.73 -14.35 -3.49
CA LEU A 215 2.89 -13.49 -3.76
C LEU A 215 2.82 -12.87 -5.17
N GLN A 216 2.27 -13.60 -6.14
CA GLN A 216 2.12 -13.09 -7.50
C GLN A 216 1.10 -11.95 -7.56
N ASP A 217 -0.02 -12.06 -6.83
CA ASP A 217 -1.00 -10.97 -6.72
C ASP A 217 -0.36 -9.72 -6.08
N THR A 218 0.49 -9.91 -5.05
CA THR A 218 1.22 -8.81 -4.41
C THR A 218 2.21 -8.14 -5.37
N LYS A 219 2.96 -8.92 -6.15
CA LYS A 219 3.92 -8.41 -7.14
C LYS A 219 3.22 -7.56 -8.21
N ILE A 220 2.14 -8.10 -8.78
CA ILE A 220 1.34 -7.39 -9.80
C ILE A 220 0.75 -6.11 -9.22
N CYS A 221 0.17 -6.17 -8.01
CA CYS A 221 -0.39 -4.99 -7.36
C CYS A 221 0.69 -3.92 -7.11
N ARG A 222 1.89 -4.31 -6.65
CA ARG A 222 3.01 -3.40 -6.42
C ARG A 222 3.44 -2.73 -7.72
N GLU A 223 3.62 -3.51 -8.79
CA GLU A 223 4.01 -3.00 -10.11
C GLU A 223 3.00 -1.99 -10.65
N LEU A 224 1.71 -2.31 -10.61
CA LEU A 224 0.64 -1.40 -11.07
C LEU A 224 0.55 -0.12 -10.23
N CYS A 225 0.75 -0.21 -8.92
CA CYS A 225 0.62 0.94 -8.02
C CYS A 225 1.82 1.88 -8.09
N ILE A 226 3.04 1.35 -8.04
CA ILE A 226 4.28 2.16 -7.84
C ILE A 226 5.37 1.90 -8.89
N GLY A 227 5.13 1.08 -9.93
CA GLY A 227 6.09 0.90 -11.03
C GLY A 227 7.46 0.39 -10.57
N ASN A 228 7.48 -0.46 -9.54
CA ASN A 228 8.71 -0.92 -8.88
C ASN A 228 9.62 0.19 -8.31
N LEU A 229 9.11 1.42 -8.11
CA LEU A 229 9.85 2.64 -7.74
C LEU A 229 10.79 3.20 -8.82
N TYR A 230 10.66 2.75 -10.06
CA TYR A 230 11.47 3.23 -11.19
C TYR A 230 10.61 3.67 -12.37
N GLU A 231 9.50 2.98 -12.61
CA GLU A 231 8.59 3.26 -13.71
C GLU A 231 7.56 4.32 -13.30
N LYS A 232 7.64 5.48 -13.95
CA LYS A 232 6.72 6.61 -13.76
C LYS A 232 5.35 6.37 -14.42
N ASN A 233 5.20 5.30 -15.21
CA ASN A 233 3.92 4.89 -15.78
C ASN A 233 3.19 3.92 -14.83
N CYS A 234 2.80 4.41 -13.65
CA CYS A 234 2.04 3.63 -12.67
C CYS A 234 0.94 4.48 -12.02
N LEU A 235 -0.05 3.83 -11.40
CA LEU A 235 -1.27 4.49 -10.92
C LEU A 235 -1.00 5.67 -9.99
N ILE A 236 -0.11 5.50 -8.99
CA ILE A 236 0.20 6.56 -8.02
C ILE A 236 0.88 7.74 -8.70
N TYR A 237 1.84 7.47 -9.58
CA TYR A 237 2.58 8.52 -10.27
C TYR A 237 1.68 9.33 -11.22
N ILE A 238 0.82 8.63 -11.98
CA ILE A 238 -0.13 9.28 -12.89
C ILE A 238 -1.10 10.18 -12.13
N LEU A 239 -1.62 9.72 -10.97
CA LEU A 239 -2.51 10.53 -10.14
C LEU A 239 -1.81 11.72 -9.49
N LEU A 240 -0.57 11.56 -9.02
CA LEU A 240 0.22 12.68 -8.49
C LEU A 240 0.45 13.76 -9.55
N ASN A 241 0.73 13.35 -10.79
CA ASN A 241 0.95 14.21 -11.95
C ASN A 241 -0.36 14.75 -12.59
N THR A 242 -1.50 14.52 -11.94
CA THR A 242 -2.79 15.09 -12.39
C THR A 242 -3.00 16.42 -11.68
N ASP A 243 -3.01 17.50 -12.46
CA ASP A 243 -3.42 18.85 -12.05
C ASP A 243 -4.95 19.03 -12.10
#